data_AF-A0A661TBZ6-F1
#
_entry.id   AF-A0A661TBZ6-F1
#
_cell.length_a   1.000
_cell.length_b   1.000
_cell.length_c   1.000
_cell.angle_alpha   90.00
_cell.angle_beta   90.00
_cell.angle_gamma   90.00
#
_symmetry.space_group_name_H-M   'P 1'
#
loop_
_entity.id
_entity.type
_entity.pdbx_description
1 polymer ?
#
loop_
_entity_poly.entity_id
_entity_poly.type
_entity_poly.pdbx_seq_one_letter_code
_entity_poly.pdbx_strand_id
1 'polypeptide(L)' 'MGDDLKKMYRTVMDDHFPPELSVSFGDQVLVYRKRSWKIPDAGTGDVIEKGLRYGENPGQEAALYELVNGNLVLGDCRFI' A
#
# COMPACT_ATOMS: atom_id res chain seq x y z
N MET A 1 5.12 -31.26 0.89
CA MET A 1 6.04 -30.13 1.12
C MET A 1 6.07 -29.12 -0.04
N GLY A 2 6.05 -29.53 -1.31
CA GLY A 2 6.02 -28.59 -2.45
C GLY A 2 4.67 -27.90 -2.74
N ASP A 3 3.55 -28.53 -2.41
CA ASP A 3 2.21 -27.94 -2.64
C ASP A 3 1.84 -26.81 -1.69
N ASP A 4 2.37 -26.81 -0.46
CA ASP A 4 2.12 -25.72 0.50
C ASP A 4 2.81 -24.42 0.09
N LEU A 5 4.02 -24.50 -0.46
CA LEU A 5 4.72 -23.32 -0.98
C LEU A 5 3.90 -22.67 -2.11
N LYS A 6 3.36 -23.45 -3.05
CA LYS A 6 2.50 -22.92 -4.11
C LYS A 6 1.21 -22.30 -3.58
N LYS A 7 0.65 -22.81 -2.48
CA LYS A 7 -0.51 -22.21 -1.81
C LYS A 7 -0.16 -20.86 -1.18
N MET A 8 1.00 -20.72 -0.55
CA MET A 8 1.45 -19.45 0.04
C MET A 8 1.58 -18.32 -0.99
N TYR A 9 1.92 -18.63 -2.25
CA TYR A 9 1.93 -17.63 -3.33
C TYR A 9 0.53 -17.24 -3.84
N ARG A 10 -0.50 -18.05 -3.57
CA ARG A 10 -1.90 -17.79 -3.95
C ARG A 10 -2.70 -17.12 -2.85
N THR A 11 -2.37 -17.39 -1.59
CA THR A 11 -2.98 -16.71 -0.44
C THR A 11 -2.39 -15.31 -0.35
N VAL A 12 -3.19 -14.33 -0.73
CA VAL A 12 -2.83 -12.92 -0.62
C VAL A 12 -2.85 -12.60 0.86
N MET A 13 -1.68 -12.53 1.47
CA MET A 13 -1.52 -12.08 2.84
C MET A 13 -1.82 -10.59 2.85
N ASP A 14 -2.86 -10.20 3.58
CA ASP A 14 -3.04 -8.80 3.94
C ASP A 14 -1.81 -8.35 4.73
N ASP A 15 -1.24 -7.22 4.36
CA ASP A 15 -0.14 -6.61 5.12
C ASP A 15 -0.68 -5.95 6.40
N HIS A 16 0.17 -5.83 7.41
CA HIS A 16 -0.19 -5.26 8.70
C HIS A 16 0.09 -3.76 8.80
N PHE A 17 0.38 -3.09 7.68
CA PHE A 17 0.74 -1.67 7.72
C PHE A 17 -0.50 -0.79 8.01
N PRO A 18 -0.35 0.28 8.79
CA PRO A 18 -1.46 1.16 9.17
C PRO A 18 -2.03 1.91 7.95
N PRO A 19 -3.31 2.32 7.98
CA PRO A 19 -3.91 3.08 6.88
C PRO A 19 -3.26 4.46 6.66
N GLU A 20 -2.59 5.00 7.68
CA GLU A 20 -1.93 6.30 7.65
C GLU A 20 -0.49 6.19 8.16
N LEU A 21 0.41 6.93 7.52
CA LEU A 21 1.81 7.09 7.92
C LEU A 21 2.14 8.58 7.96
N SER A 22 2.79 9.02 9.04
CA SER A 22 3.24 10.41 9.17
C SER A 22 4.77 10.47 9.29
N VAL A 23 5.39 11.39 8.54
CA VAL A 23 6.82 11.69 8.64
C VAL A 23 6.99 13.15 9.07
N SER A 24 7.65 13.36 10.21
CA SER A 24 7.85 14.70 10.78
C SER A 24 9.32 15.10 10.75
N PHE A 25 9.60 16.34 10.37
CA PHE A 25 10.94 16.94 10.39
C PHE A 25 10.84 18.44 10.68
N GLY A 26 11.38 18.85 11.83
CA GLY A 26 11.15 20.20 12.36
C GLY A 26 9.65 20.46 12.57
N ASP A 27 9.17 21.59 12.06
CA ASP A 27 7.75 21.99 12.15
C ASP A 27 6.89 21.44 11.00
N GLN A 28 7.48 20.64 10.09
CA GLN A 28 6.78 20.08 8.93
C GLN A 28 6.37 18.63 9.18
N VAL A 29 5.11 18.31 8.84
CA VAL A 29 4.55 16.96 8.93
C VAL A 29 3.99 16.55 7.57
N LEU A 30 4.56 15.51 6.97
CA LEU A 30 4.03 14.87 5.77
C LEU A 30 3.09 13.75 6.18
N VAL A 31 1.83 13.83 5.73
CA VAL A 31 0.82 12.80 5.99
C VAL A 31 0.65 11.97 4.73
N TYR A 32 0.68 10.66 4.89
CA TYR A 32 0.54 9.70 3.81
C TYR A 32 -0.61 8.73 4.09
N ARG A 33 -1.34 8.36 3.03
CA ARG A 33 -2.40 7.35 3.10
C ARG A 33 -2.01 6.10 2.31
N LYS A 34 -2.24 4.94 2.89
CA LYS A 34 -2.04 3.66 2.21
C LYS A 34 -2.95 3.56 0.99
N ARG A 35 -2.38 3.24 -0.18
CA ARG A 35 -3.12 3.05 -1.42
C ARG A 35 -3.64 1.63 -1.55
N SER A 36 -4.95 1.54 -1.77
CA SER A 36 -5.63 0.33 -2.19
C SER A 36 -6.46 0.61 -3.45
N TRP A 37 -6.73 -0.45 -4.21
CA TRP A 37 -7.57 -0.42 -5.39
C TRP A 37 -8.64 -1.50 -5.28
N LYS A 38 -9.85 -1.12 -5.70
CA LYS A 38 -10.97 -2.04 -5.87
C LYS A 38 -10.85 -2.68 -7.25
N ILE A 39 -10.58 -3.97 -7.27
CA ILE A 39 -10.38 -4.76 -8.48
C ILE A 39 -11.55 -5.76 -8.57
N PRO A 40 -12.31 -5.79 -9.68
CA PRO A 40 -13.31 -6.83 -9.88
C PRO A 40 -12.64 -8.19 -10.09
N ASP A 41 -13.08 -9.21 -9.36
CA ASP A 41 -12.67 -10.60 -9.58
C ASP A 41 -13.44 -11.16 -10.78
N ALA A 42 -12.71 -11.56 -11.82
CA ALA A 42 -13.29 -12.04 -13.07
C ALA A 42 -13.98 -13.41 -12.94
N GLY A 43 -13.72 -14.17 -11.87
CA GLY A 43 -14.27 -15.50 -11.65
C GLY A 43 -15.51 -15.51 -10.75
N THR A 44 -15.56 -14.66 -9.72
CA THR A 44 -16.67 -14.62 -8.76
C THR A 44 -17.60 -13.42 -8.94
N GLY A 45 -17.14 -12.36 -9.62
CA GLY A 45 -17.88 -11.10 -9.76
C GLY A 45 -17.79 -10.18 -8.53
N ASP A 46 -17.06 -10.60 -7.49
CA ASP A 46 -16.86 -9.79 -6.28
C ASP A 46 -15.81 -8.70 -6.51
N VAL A 47 -15.89 -7.62 -5.75
CA VAL A 47 -14.85 -6.58 -5.75
C VAL A 47 -13.88 -6.85 -4.61
N ILE A 48 -12.62 -7.13 -4.95
CA ILE A 48 -11.54 -7.30 -4.00
C ILE A 48 -10.76 -6.00 -3.84
N GLU A 49 -10.35 -5.69 -2.61
CA GLU A 49 -9.50 -4.54 -2.31
C GLU A 49 -8.05 -5.01 -2.18
N LYS A 50 -7.13 -4.41 -2.95
CA LYS A 50 -5.72 -4.79 -2.95
C LYS A 50 -4.80 -3.59 -2.95
N GLY A 51 -3.73 -3.66 -2.16
CA GLY A 51 -2.59 -2.74 -2.24
C GLY A 51 -1.60 -3.13 -3.34
N LEU A 52 -0.78 -2.17 -3.78
CA LEU A 52 0.37 -2.43 -4.63
C LEU A 52 1.57 -2.81 -3.75
N ARG A 53 2.21 -3.93 -4.06
CA ARG A 53 3.43 -4.39 -3.38
C ARG A 53 4.57 -4.56 -4.38
N TYR A 54 5.80 -4.33 -3.92
CA TYR A 54 7.00 -4.62 -4.70
C TYR A 54 7.45 -6.06 -4.44
N GLY A 55 7.60 -6.85 -5.50
CA GLY A 55 8.04 -8.23 -5.43
C GLY A 55 6.93 -9.24 -5.12
N GLU A 56 7.29 -10.52 -5.23
CA GLU A 56 6.36 -11.65 -5.13
C GLU A 56 6.53 -12.45 -3.83
N ASN A 57 7.52 -12.11 -3.00
CA ASN A 57 7.87 -12.88 -1.81
C ASN A 57 6.75 -12.78 -0.74
N PRO A 58 6.03 -13.86 -0.43
CA PRO A 58 4.91 -13.84 0.51
C PRO A 58 5.29 -13.46 1.93
N GLY A 59 6.56 -13.63 2.33
CA GLY A 59 7.05 -13.26 3.66
C GLY A 59 7.57 -11.83 3.77
N GLN A 60 7.49 -11.03 2.70
CA GLN A 60 7.91 -9.64 2.69
C GLN A 60 6.70 -8.76 2.42
N GLU A 61 6.13 -8.24 3.51
CA GLU A 61 5.06 -7.26 3.43
C GLU A 61 5.60 -5.96 2.82
N ALA A 62 4.85 -5.38 1.88
CA ALA A 62 5.11 -4.06 1.34
C ALA A 62 3.78 -3.38 1.00
N ALA A 63 3.71 -2.06 1.21
CA ALA A 63 2.55 -1.25 0.89
C ALA A 63 2.98 0.07 0.23
N LEU A 64 2.18 0.53 -0.73
CA LEU A 64 2.34 1.85 -1.33
C LEU A 64 1.56 2.90 -0.52
N TYR A 65 2.22 4.03 -0.27
CA TYR A 65 1.62 5.19 0.39
C TYR A 65 1.64 6.39 -0.55
N GLU A 66 0.53 7.12 -0.61
CA GLU A 66 0.44 8.41 -1.33
C GLU A 66 0.57 9.57 -0.34
N LEU A 67 1.31 10.61 -0.71
CA LEU A 67 1.31 11.86 0.05
C LEU A 67 -0.06 12.52 -0.10
N VAL A 68 -0.68 12.89 1.02
CA VAL A 68 -1.96 13.60 1.04
C VAL A 68 -1.78 15.00 1.66
N ASN A 69 -2.80 15.85 1.47
CA ASN A 69 -2.90 17.18 2.07
C ASN A 69 -1.85 18.22 1.64
N GLY A 70 -1.10 17.99 0.55
CA GLY A 70 -0.24 19.02 -0.04
C GLY A 70 0.92 19.50 0.85
N ASN A 71 1.27 18.74 1.89
CA ASN A 71 2.23 19.14 2.92
C ASN A 71 3.70 19.19 2.45
N LEU A 72 3.97 18.99 1.16
CA LEU A 72 5.32 19.05 0.62
C LEU A 72 5.58 20.41 -0.03
N VAL A 73 6.37 21.23 0.64
CA VAL A 73 6.92 22.48 0.09
C VAL A 73 8.28 22.19 -0.52
N LEU A 74 8.39 22.26 -1.85
CA LEU A 74 9.67 22.14 -2.58
C LEU A 74 10.01 23.50 -3.20
N GLY A 75 10.93 24.26 -2.59
CA GLY A 75 11.37 25.55 -3.13
C GLY A 75 10.21 26.53 -3.37
N ASP A 76 9.36 26.73 -2.36
CA ASP A 76 8.13 27.54 -2.40
C ASP A 76 7.02 27.06 -3.36
N CYS A 77 7.21 25.95 -4.08
CA CYS A 77 6.14 25.30 -4.84
C CYS A 77 5.27 24.44 -3.92
N ARG A 78 3.94 24.59 -4.03
CA ARG A 78 2.94 23.79 -3.31
C ARG A 78 2.23 22.86 -4.28
N PHE A 79 2.07 21.59 -3.92
CA PHE A 79 1.20 20.67 -4.65
C PHE A 79 -0.24 20.97 -4.21
N ILE A 80 -1.07 21.52 -5.11
CA ILE A 80 -2.51 21.81 -4.92
C ILE A 80 -3.36 20.63 -5.37
#